data_AF-A0A7S3S8T3-F1
#
_entry.id   AF-A0A7S3S8T3-F1
#
_cell.length_a   1.000
_cell.length_b   1.000
_cell.length_c   1.000
_cell.angle_alpha   90.00
_cell.angle_beta   90.00
_cell.angle_gamma   90.00
#
_symmetry.space_group_name_H-M   'P 1'
#
loop_
_entity.id
_entity.type
_entity.pdbx_description
1 polymer ?
#
loop_
_entity_poly.entity_id
_entity_poly.type
_entity_poly.pdbx_seq_one_letter_code
_entity_poly.pdbx_strand_id
1 'polypeptide(L)'
;NQSQLTYLPMYKSFTLGLIATASAITCNKPHVKEELDAAAYMGTWYEQTHALNQPFQSDNTTCTQAIYSDLDTETGNFSVYNSGQLPHQRFNYRFGLHGDAKCTTGDGNCYVTFFSAPWEPEPNYLIIDTD
;
A
#
# COMPACT_ATOMS: atom_id res chain seq x y z
N ASN A 1 -58.41 -16.44 -25.55
CA ASN A 1 -58.98 -15.68 -24.42
C ASN A 1 -57.83 -15.49 -23.43
N GLN A 2 -57.16 -14.33 -23.28
CA GLN A 2 -57.68 -12.94 -23.24
C GLN A 2 -58.85 -12.82 -22.25
N SER A 3 -58.89 -11.92 -21.27
CA SER A 3 -58.25 -10.58 -21.20
C SER A 3 -58.24 -10.02 -19.75
N GLN A 4 -57.26 -9.13 -19.43
CA GLN A 4 -57.37 -7.77 -18.83
C GLN A 4 -58.30 -7.55 -17.58
N LEU A 5 -58.10 -6.62 -16.62
CA LEU A 5 -57.10 -5.56 -16.33
C LEU A 5 -57.33 -4.96 -14.90
N THR A 6 -56.47 -3.98 -14.51
CA THR A 6 -56.57 -2.99 -13.38
C THR A 6 -56.11 -3.46 -11.98
N TYR A 7 -55.63 -2.62 -11.04
CA TYR A 7 -55.20 -1.19 -11.05
C TYR A 7 -54.15 -0.89 -9.93
N LEU A 8 -53.12 -0.09 -10.25
CA LEU A 8 -52.45 1.02 -9.50
C LEU A 8 -51.96 0.90 -8.01
N PRO A 9 -51.06 1.79 -7.53
CA PRO A 9 -50.07 2.65 -8.22
C PRO A 9 -48.62 2.54 -7.63
N MET A 10 -47.60 3.07 -8.31
CA MET A 10 -46.59 3.95 -7.67
C MET A 10 -45.66 4.66 -8.68
N TYR A 11 -45.56 5.97 -8.49
CA TYR A 11 -44.63 6.97 -9.04
C TYR A 11 -43.48 6.54 -9.95
N LYS A 12 -43.43 7.17 -11.15
CA LYS A 12 -42.18 7.47 -11.84
C LYS A 12 -41.33 8.39 -10.96
N SER A 13 -40.45 7.83 -10.15
CA SER A 13 -39.37 8.60 -9.54
C SER A 13 -38.29 8.82 -10.59
N PHE A 14 -38.23 10.04 -11.14
CA PHE A 14 -37.13 10.44 -12.01
C PHE A 14 -35.95 10.79 -11.10
N THR A 15 -35.25 9.77 -10.60
CA THR A 15 -34.08 9.97 -9.76
C THR A 15 -33.02 10.68 -10.61
N LEU A 16 -32.87 11.98 -10.38
CA LEU A 16 -31.82 12.78 -10.99
C LEU A 16 -30.49 12.16 -10.55
N GLY A 17 -29.87 11.43 -11.46
CA GLY A 17 -28.62 10.74 -11.19
C GLY A 17 -27.58 11.79 -10.82
N LEU A 18 -27.21 11.86 -9.54
CA LEU A 18 -26.01 12.55 -9.13
C LEU A 18 -24.85 11.71 -9.67
N ILE A 19 -24.46 11.98 -10.92
CA ILE A 19 -23.19 11.52 -11.45
C ILE A 19 -22.14 12.28 -10.64
N ALA A 20 -21.75 11.70 -9.51
CA ALA A 20 -20.52 12.03 -8.85
C ALA A 20 -19.43 11.75 -9.87
N THR A 21 -18.98 12.81 -10.53
CA THR A 21 -17.79 12.75 -11.38
C THR A 21 -16.65 12.40 -10.44
N ALA A 22 -16.23 11.14 -10.46
CA ALA A 22 -15.02 10.73 -9.79
C ALA A 22 -13.90 11.56 -10.42
N SER A 23 -13.46 12.60 -9.72
CA SER A 23 -12.28 13.38 -10.09
C SER A 23 -11.15 12.39 -10.28
N ALA A 24 -10.58 12.31 -11.48
CA ALA A 24 -9.53 11.36 -11.79
C ALA A 24 -8.37 11.57 -10.81
N ILE A 25 -8.26 10.68 -9.82
CA ILE A 25 -7.25 10.76 -8.77
C ILE A 25 -5.91 10.57 -9.46
N THR A 26 -5.21 11.68 -9.64
CA THR A 26 -3.88 11.70 -10.23
C THR A 26 -2.90 11.71 -9.08
N CYS A 27 -2.17 10.62 -8.88
CA CYS A 27 -1.15 10.55 -7.84
C CYS A 27 -0.07 11.61 -8.10
N ASN A 28 0.37 12.27 -7.02
CA ASN A 28 1.58 13.09 -7.08
C ASN A 28 2.77 12.20 -7.47
N LYS A 29 3.70 12.76 -8.26
CA LYS A 29 4.97 12.12 -8.58
C LYS A 29 6.06 12.86 -7.80
N PRO A 30 6.39 12.44 -6.57
CA PRO A 30 7.49 13.05 -5.83
C PRO A 30 8.81 12.83 -6.57
N HIS A 31 9.77 13.73 -6.36
CA HIS A 31 11.17 13.45 -6.67
C HIS A 31 11.67 12.37 -5.69
N VAL A 32 12.45 11.42 -6.19
CA VAL A 32 13.01 10.32 -5.39
C VAL A 32 14.42 10.66 -4.94
N LYS A 33 14.88 10.02 -3.86
CA LYS A 33 16.27 10.13 -3.40
C LYS A 33 17.21 9.68 -4.50
N GLU A 34 17.99 10.61 -5.04
CA GLU A 34 19.15 10.31 -5.88
C GLU A 34 20.33 9.91 -4.98
N GLU A 35 21.27 9.12 -5.50
CA GLU A 35 22.48 8.66 -4.80
C GLU A 35 22.16 7.88 -3.51
N LEU A 36 21.11 7.05 -3.52
CA LEU A 36 20.70 6.23 -2.38
C LEU A 36 21.81 5.23 -1.98
N ASP A 37 22.37 5.39 -0.76
CA ASP A 37 23.17 4.35 -0.12
C ASP A 37 22.25 3.23 0.40
N ALA A 38 21.99 2.26 -0.47
CA ALA A 38 21.16 1.10 -0.14
C ALA A 38 21.71 0.28 1.03
N ALA A 39 23.04 0.29 1.27
CA ALA A 39 23.64 -0.46 2.37
C ALA A 39 23.42 0.26 3.71
N ALA A 40 23.52 1.59 3.74
CA ALA A 40 23.15 2.39 4.92
C ALA A 40 21.63 2.36 5.22
N TYR A 41 20.80 2.20 4.19
CA TYR A 41 19.34 2.07 4.34
C TYR A 41 18.89 0.75 5.00
N MET A 42 19.74 -0.29 4.99
CA MET A 42 19.43 -1.58 5.63
C MET A 42 19.34 -1.47 7.16
N GLY A 43 18.58 -2.38 7.77
CA GLY A 43 18.40 -2.43 9.22
C GLY A 43 16.95 -2.23 9.64
N THR A 44 16.75 -1.71 10.84
CA THR A 44 15.43 -1.65 11.51
C THR A 44 14.84 -0.26 11.46
N TRP A 45 13.70 -0.12 10.78
CA TRP A 45 12.91 1.10 10.70
C TRP A 45 11.64 1.00 11.55
N TYR A 46 11.26 2.12 12.15
CA TYR A 46 10.04 2.25 12.95
C TYR A 46 9.12 3.28 12.32
N GLU A 47 7.90 2.87 11.97
CA GLU A 47 6.90 3.75 11.40
C GLU A 47 6.48 4.82 12.41
N GLN A 48 6.68 6.09 12.08
CA GLN A 48 6.21 7.21 12.91
C GLN A 48 4.76 7.58 12.59
N THR A 49 4.38 7.48 11.31
CA THR A 49 3.04 7.80 10.78
C THR A 49 2.79 7.02 9.49
N HIS A 50 1.54 6.61 9.23
CA HIS A 50 1.11 6.02 7.96
C HIS A 50 -0.10 6.77 7.36
N ALA A 51 -0.33 6.58 6.06
CA ALA A 51 -1.56 7.00 5.41
C ALA A 51 -2.74 6.13 5.89
N LEU A 52 -3.89 6.75 6.15
CA LEU A 52 -5.11 6.05 6.56
C LEU A 52 -5.84 5.43 5.34
N ASN A 53 -6.78 4.54 5.60
CA ASN A 53 -7.64 3.85 4.64
C ASN A 53 -6.87 3.05 3.57
N GLN A 54 -5.72 2.47 3.94
CA GLN A 54 -4.94 1.61 3.04
C GLN A 54 -5.44 0.16 3.09
N PRO A 55 -5.53 -0.56 1.95
CA PRO A 55 -6.09 -1.92 1.93
C PRO A 55 -5.16 -2.98 2.54
N PHE A 56 -3.88 -2.65 2.75
CA PHE A 56 -2.83 -3.57 3.21
C PHE A 56 -2.43 -3.38 4.69
N GLN A 57 -2.85 -2.29 5.34
CA GLN A 57 -2.53 -1.98 6.73
C GLN A 57 -3.72 -1.28 7.40
N SER A 58 -4.15 -1.77 8.56
CA SER A 58 -5.28 -1.16 9.27
C SER A 58 -4.87 0.14 9.93
N ASP A 59 -5.70 1.18 9.81
CA ASP A 59 -5.60 2.52 10.42
C ASP A 59 -5.31 2.54 11.93
N ASN A 60 -5.55 1.43 12.63
CA ASN A 60 -5.31 1.30 14.08
C ASN A 60 -4.09 0.44 14.42
N THR A 61 -3.30 0.04 13.42
CA THR A 61 -2.02 -0.67 13.61
C THR A 61 -1.05 0.22 14.35
N THR A 62 -0.36 -0.36 15.33
CA THR A 62 0.60 0.30 16.20
C THR A 62 1.88 -0.53 16.30
N CYS A 63 2.96 0.10 16.78
CA CYS A 63 4.27 -0.53 16.94
C CYS A 63 4.86 -1.09 15.63
N THR A 64 4.44 -0.57 14.47
CA THR A 64 4.89 -1.03 13.14
C THR A 64 6.41 -0.89 13.01
N GLN A 65 7.05 -1.98 12.59
CA GLN A 65 8.48 -2.08 12.37
C GLN A 65 8.71 -2.77 11.03
N ALA A 66 9.64 -2.24 10.23
CA ALA A 66 10.21 -2.89 9.06
C ALA A 66 11.67 -3.26 9.35
N ILE A 67 12.11 -4.43 8.90
CA ILE A 67 13.52 -4.80 8.89
C ILE A 67 13.90 -5.08 7.44
N TYR A 68 14.85 -4.32 6.91
CA TYR A 68 15.47 -4.55 5.61
C TYR A 68 16.80 -5.27 5.80
N SER A 69 16.98 -6.41 5.14
CA SER A 69 18.15 -7.28 5.32
C SER A 69 18.55 -8.00 4.04
N ASP A 70 19.70 -8.68 4.07
CA ASP A 70 20.13 -9.59 3.01
C ASP A 70 20.30 -8.92 1.64
N LEU A 71 20.80 -7.67 1.65
CA LEU A 71 21.11 -6.90 0.45
C LEU A 71 22.21 -7.56 -0.37
N ASP A 72 21.86 -7.99 -1.58
CA ASP A 72 22.81 -8.27 -2.65
C ASP A 72 23.21 -6.95 -3.32
N THR A 73 24.45 -6.52 -3.08
CA THR A 73 25.01 -5.27 -3.62
C THR A 73 25.25 -5.29 -5.13
N GLU A 74 25.27 -6.47 -5.77
CA GLU A 74 25.44 -6.58 -7.24
C GLU A 74 24.11 -6.39 -7.96
N THR A 75 23.01 -6.89 -7.39
CA THR A 75 21.69 -6.90 -8.04
C THR A 75 20.68 -5.92 -7.44
N GLY A 76 20.96 -5.36 -6.25
CA GLY A 76 20.06 -4.45 -5.53
C GLY A 76 18.84 -5.13 -4.90
N ASN A 77 18.80 -6.47 -4.84
CA ASN A 77 17.73 -7.23 -4.18
C ASN A 77 17.98 -7.33 -2.66
N PHE A 78 16.92 -7.30 -1.86
CA PHE A 78 16.96 -7.44 -0.40
C PHE A 78 15.62 -8.02 0.13
N SER A 79 15.60 -8.43 1.40
CA SER A 79 14.38 -8.91 2.06
C SER A 79 13.76 -7.82 2.94
N VAL A 80 12.43 -7.83 3.07
CA VAL A 80 11.68 -6.95 3.99
C VAL A 80 10.83 -7.78 4.95
N TYR A 81 11.00 -7.55 6.26
CA TYR A 81 10.21 -8.16 7.33
C TYR A 81 9.42 -7.10 8.08
N ASN A 82 8.09 -7.09 7.89
CA ASN A 82 7.19 -6.16 8.56
C ASN A 82 6.51 -6.82 9.76
N SER A 83 6.35 -6.09 10.86
CA SER A 83 5.54 -6.53 12.00
C SER A 83 4.85 -5.38 12.74
N GLY A 84 3.69 -5.65 13.34
CA GLY A 84 2.89 -4.65 14.07
C GLY A 84 1.92 -5.28 15.09
N GLN A 85 1.10 -4.44 15.71
CA GLN A 85 0.09 -4.82 16.72
C GLN A 85 -1.23 -4.09 16.50
N LEU A 86 -2.36 -4.81 16.56
CA LEU A 86 -3.69 -4.20 16.59
C LEU A 86 -4.09 -3.79 18.02
N PRO A 87 -5.03 -2.84 18.24
CA PRO A 87 -5.39 -2.36 19.58
C PRO A 87 -5.92 -3.46 20.50
N HIS A 88 -6.67 -4.40 19.94
CA HIS A 88 -7.20 -5.59 20.62
C HIS A 88 -6.10 -6.61 21.01
N GLN A 89 -4.86 -6.39 20.57
CA GLN A 89 -3.68 -7.21 20.81
C GLN A 89 -2.59 -6.46 21.61
N ARG A 90 -2.92 -5.35 22.29
CA ARG A 90 -1.96 -4.52 23.06
C ARG A 90 -1.07 -5.27 24.09
N PHE A 91 -1.44 -6.48 24.50
CA PHE A 91 -0.66 -7.34 25.40
C PHE A 91 -0.33 -8.72 24.78
N ASN A 92 -0.48 -8.87 23.46
CA ASN A 92 -0.33 -10.12 22.72
C ASN A 92 0.77 -10.02 21.64
N TYR A 93 1.03 -11.16 20.99
CA TYR A 93 1.98 -11.33 19.90
C TYR A 93 1.83 -10.28 18.79
N ARG A 94 2.97 -9.81 18.27
CA ARG A 94 3.03 -9.05 17.02
C ARG A 94 2.58 -9.95 15.87
N PHE A 95 1.78 -9.44 14.94
CA PHE A 95 1.61 -10.08 13.63
C PHE A 95 2.72 -9.57 12.70
N GLY A 96 3.02 -10.31 11.64
CA GLY A 96 4.03 -9.90 10.67
C GLY A 96 3.97 -10.69 9.38
N LEU A 97 4.71 -10.19 8.39
CA LEU A 97 4.80 -10.71 7.04
C LEU A 97 6.21 -10.43 6.49
N HIS A 98 6.67 -11.30 5.59
CA HIS A 98 7.93 -11.12 4.87
C HIS A 98 7.66 -10.97 3.38
N GLY A 99 8.55 -10.26 2.70
CA GLY A 99 8.50 -10.03 1.26
C GLY A 99 9.88 -9.83 0.67
N ASP A 100 9.93 -9.86 -0.64
CA ASP A 100 11.12 -9.59 -1.43
C ASP A 100 11.08 -8.14 -1.90
N ALA A 101 12.23 -7.50 -1.96
CA ALA A 101 12.36 -6.11 -2.37
C ALA A 101 13.59 -5.89 -3.25
N LYS A 102 13.58 -4.81 -4.04
CA LYS A 102 14.73 -4.38 -4.85
C LYS A 102 14.65 -2.90 -5.18
N CYS A 103 15.78 -2.22 -5.31
CA CYS A 103 15.84 -0.85 -5.83
C CYS A 103 16.63 -0.82 -7.14
N THR A 104 16.30 0.09 -8.05
CA THR A 104 17.21 0.41 -9.16
C THR A 104 18.49 1.04 -8.62
N THR A 105 19.62 0.73 -9.25
CA THR A 105 20.94 1.03 -8.67
C THR A 105 21.19 2.54 -8.65
N GLY A 106 21.26 3.12 -7.44
CA GLY A 106 21.60 4.53 -7.22
C GLY A 106 20.42 5.50 -7.10
N ASP A 107 19.17 5.02 -7.09
CA ASP A 107 18.01 5.86 -6.81
C ASP A 107 16.96 5.20 -5.90
N GLY A 108 16.06 6.02 -5.36
CA GLY A 108 14.97 5.60 -4.47
C GLY A 108 13.77 4.96 -5.17
N ASN A 109 13.91 4.51 -6.42
CA ASN A 109 12.86 3.78 -7.13
C ASN A 109 12.93 2.29 -6.78
N CYS A 110 12.11 1.87 -5.83
CA CYS A 110 12.11 0.51 -5.32
C CYS A 110 10.79 -0.22 -5.57
N TYR A 111 10.90 -1.54 -5.55
CA TYR A 111 9.81 -2.48 -5.68
C TYR A 111 9.77 -3.36 -4.43
N VAL A 112 8.57 -3.63 -3.93
CA VAL A 112 8.31 -4.61 -2.87
C VAL A 112 7.22 -5.58 -3.34
N THR A 113 7.37 -6.86 -3.03
CA THR A 113 6.34 -7.88 -3.25
C THR A 113 6.16 -8.75 -2.02
N PHE A 114 4.94 -9.21 -1.80
CA PHE A 114 4.55 -10.03 -0.65
C PHE A 114 3.71 -11.22 -1.15
N PHE A 115 3.70 -12.32 -0.38
CA PHE A 115 2.94 -13.53 -0.70
C PHE A 115 3.28 -14.14 -2.09
N SER A 116 4.51 -13.93 -2.55
CA SER A 116 4.99 -14.32 -3.89
C SER A 116 4.15 -13.76 -5.05
N ALA A 117 3.55 -12.57 -4.87
CA ALA A 117 2.88 -11.88 -5.96
C ALA A 117 3.87 -11.48 -7.08
N PRO A 118 3.43 -11.40 -8.34
CA PRO A 118 4.25 -10.86 -9.42
C PRO A 118 4.75 -9.44 -9.11
N TRP A 119 5.93 -9.10 -9.61
CA TRP A 119 6.43 -7.72 -9.53
C TRP A 119 5.53 -6.78 -10.34
N GLU A 120 5.19 -5.63 -9.74
CA GLU A 120 4.54 -4.53 -10.46
C GLU A 120 5.46 -4.00 -11.58
N PRO A 121 4.90 -3.50 -12.70
CA PRO A 121 5.70 -2.97 -13.81
C PRO A 121 6.39 -1.65 -13.47
N GLU A 122 5.84 -0.88 -12.53
CA GLU A 122 6.34 0.41 -12.06
C GLU A 122 6.74 0.31 -10.57
N PRO A 123 7.69 1.14 -10.08
CA PRO A 123 8.07 1.16 -8.67
C PRO A 123 6.86 1.42 -7.75
N ASN A 124 6.68 0.58 -6.74
CA ASN A 124 5.60 0.66 -5.76
C ASN A 124 6.08 1.07 -4.35
N TYR A 125 7.38 1.28 -4.17
CA TYR A 125 7.99 1.79 -2.94
C TYR A 125 9.01 2.89 -3.28
N LEU A 126 8.66 4.14 -2.99
CA LEU A 126 9.49 5.31 -3.33
C LEU A 126 10.19 5.84 -2.07
N ILE A 127 11.51 5.78 -2.05
CA ILE A 127 12.32 6.45 -1.02
C ILE A 127 12.51 7.90 -1.47
N ILE A 128 11.78 8.81 -0.83
CA ILE A 128 11.77 10.24 -1.17
C ILE A 128 12.97 10.96 -0.55
N ASP A 129 13.30 10.64 0.71
CA ASP A 129 14.49 11.16 1.40
C ASP A 129 14.92 10.23 2.55
N THR A 130 16.19 10.33 2.92
CA THR A 130 16.86 9.67 4.06
C THR A 130 18.19 10.40 4.34
N ASP A 131 18.67 10.39 5.59
CA ASP A 131 19.99 10.89 5.96
C ASP A 131 21.13 9.93 5.63
#